data_AF-A0A814D338-F1
#
_entry.id   AF-A0A814D338-F1
#
_cell.length_a   1.000
_cell.length_b   1.000
_cell.length_c   1.000
_cell.angle_alpha   90.00
_cell.angle_beta   90.00
_cell.angle_gamma   90.00
#
_symmetry.space_group_name_H-M   'P 1'
#
loop_
_entity.id
_entity.type
_entity.pdbx_description
1 polymer ?
#
loop_
_entity_poly.entity_id
_entity_poly.type
_entity_poly.pdbx_seq_one_letter_code
_entity_poly.pdbx_strand_id
1 'polypeptide(L)'
;MRNNNVYSDNSTSSDEILINKDKPTLTTLFANKLELSKSRLAETCAASERYIGTQGGGMNQAISCLGQAGSAMLIDFNPSRVHNIQLPKDSLFVITNSCVEANKAATNQFNTRVVECRIATQLLAKSQGLDWRKIKKPIELQKSLNCSLLEMIELTETTLHKDVYTINEIILNSLTPNTSNLNVFQLYERDLHVFSEAQKVYDFKDAFMNLAVNYECLCDELDDLVDVCRQSGAYGSRLTGAGWDGCPVSLIQKDKLEDFLVLVFTNGESLNATISGSRLIRKSS
;
A
#
# COMPACT_ATOMS: atom_id res chain seq x y z
N MET A 1 -29.64 -4.09 -10.27
CA MET A 1 -28.52 -3.87 -11.21
C MET A 1 -27.71 -2.74 -10.62
N ARG A 2 -26.58 -3.02 -9.95
CA ARG A 2 -25.67 -1.98 -9.45
C ARG A 2 -24.77 -1.58 -10.62
N ASN A 3 -24.55 -0.29 -10.82
CA ASN A 3 -23.68 0.21 -11.88
C ASN A 3 -22.24 -0.28 -11.62
N ASN A 4 -21.77 -1.14 -12.51
CA ASN A 4 -20.42 -1.71 -12.53
C ASN A 4 -19.45 -0.72 -13.21
N ASN A 5 -18.95 0.25 -12.45
CA ASN A 5 -17.93 1.20 -12.93
C ASN A 5 -16.74 1.22 -11.98
N VAL A 6 -15.86 0.22 -12.06
CA VAL A 6 -14.50 0.33 -11.53
C VAL A 6 -13.54 0.08 -12.69
N TYR A 7 -12.61 0.99 -12.90
CA TYR A 7 -11.62 0.93 -13.97
C TYR A 7 -10.70 -0.28 -13.74
N SER A 8 -10.74 -1.25 -14.65
CA SER A 8 -9.87 -2.43 -14.63
C SER A 8 -8.39 -2.03 -14.60
N ASP A 9 -7.56 -2.80 -13.89
CA ASP A 9 -6.10 -2.67 -13.79
C ASP A 9 -5.52 -1.53 -12.94
N ASN A 10 -6.34 -0.79 -12.19
CA ASN A 10 -5.87 0.28 -11.31
C ASN A 10 -5.47 -0.19 -9.90
N SER A 11 -4.67 0.62 -9.20
CA SER A 11 -4.15 0.35 -7.85
C SER A 11 -5.19 0.00 -6.76
N THR A 12 -6.46 0.33 -6.98
CA THR A 12 -7.58 0.02 -6.09
C THR A 12 -7.97 -1.44 -6.25
N SER A 13 -7.87 -2.23 -5.18
CA SER A 13 -8.38 -3.60 -5.19
C SER A 13 -9.90 -3.55 -5.32
N SER A 14 -10.43 -3.81 -6.51
CA SER A 14 -11.88 -3.86 -6.68
C SER A 14 -12.43 -5.05 -5.91
N ASP A 15 -13.58 -4.84 -5.27
CA ASP A 15 -14.37 -5.94 -4.70
C ASP A 15 -14.64 -7.01 -5.76
N GLU A 16 -14.75 -6.66 -7.06
CA GLU A 16 -14.95 -7.61 -8.16
C GLU A 16 -13.70 -8.44 -8.52
N ILE A 17 -12.48 -7.90 -8.41
CA ILE A 17 -11.22 -8.67 -8.61
C ILE A 17 -11.06 -9.68 -7.47
N LEU A 18 -11.40 -9.31 -6.23
CA LEU A 18 -11.42 -10.25 -5.11
C LEU A 18 -12.59 -11.23 -5.19
N ILE A 19 -13.81 -10.79 -5.47
CA ILE A 19 -14.98 -11.67 -5.65
C ILE A 19 -14.73 -12.69 -6.77
N ASN A 20 -14.05 -12.32 -7.87
CA ASN A 20 -13.67 -13.28 -8.91
C ASN A 20 -12.51 -14.21 -8.51
N LYS A 21 -11.54 -13.73 -7.72
CA LYS A 21 -10.47 -14.57 -7.14
C LYS A 21 -10.97 -15.53 -6.05
N ASP A 22 -12.01 -15.13 -5.32
CA ASP A 22 -12.56 -15.84 -4.17
C ASP A 22 -13.72 -16.77 -4.55
N LYS A 23 -14.30 -16.59 -5.75
CA LYS A 23 -15.41 -17.40 -6.28
C LYS A 23 -15.11 -18.89 -6.27
N PRO A 24 -13.92 -19.38 -6.68
CA PRO A 24 -13.61 -20.81 -6.62
C PRO A 24 -13.60 -21.31 -5.17
N THR A 25 -12.96 -20.58 -4.25
CA THR A 25 -12.91 -20.91 -2.82
C THR A 25 -14.31 -20.99 -2.23
N LEU A 26 -15.13 -19.95 -2.41
CA LEU A 26 -16.51 -19.90 -1.91
C LEU A 26 -17.39 -20.99 -2.54
N THR A 27 -17.22 -21.27 -3.83
CA THR A 27 -17.96 -22.33 -4.53
C THR A 27 -17.59 -23.71 -3.99
N THR A 28 -16.29 -23.97 -3.77
CA THR A 28 -15.82 -25.23 -3.19
C THR A 28 -16.33 -25.40 -1.76
N LEU A 29 -16.31 -24.35 -0.94
CA LEU A 29 -16.83 -24.40 0.43
C LEU A 29 -18.33 -24.68 0.46
N PHE A 30 -19.09 -23.99 -0.40
CA PHE A 30 -20.52 -24.21 -0.55
C PHE A 30 -20.84 -25.64 -1.00
N ALA A 31 -20.14 -26.13 -2.04
CA ALA A 31 -20.34 -27.48 -2.56
C ALA A 31 -20.00 -28.59 -1.54
N ASN A 32 -19.01 -28.35 -0.69
CA ASN A 32 -18.58 -29.30 0.35
C ASN A 32 -19.25 -29.09 1.71
N LYS A 33 -20.18 -28.12 1.84
CA LYS A 33 -20.86 -27.74 3.10
C LYS A 33 -19.87 -27.44 4.23
N LEU A 34 -18.76 -26.80 3.89
CA LEU A 34 -17.75 -26.39 4.86
C LEU A 34 -18.02 -24.95 5.29
N GLU A 35 -17.97 -24.71 6.60
CA GLU A 35 -18.02 -23.36 7.17
C GLU A 35 -16.61 -22.82 7.39
N LEU A 36 -16.40 -21.56 7.02
CA LEU A 36 -15.14 -20.86 7.23
C LEU A 36 -15.42 -19.49 7.84
N SER A 37 -14.65 -19.10 8.84
CA SER A 37 -14.71 -17.73 9.37
C SER A 37 -14.19 -16.75 8.32
N LYS A 38 -14.72 -15.52 8.33
CA LYS A 38 -14.25 -14.44 7.43
C LYS A 38 -12.75 -14.19 7.54
N SER A 39 -12.20 -14.29 8.75
CA SER A 39 -10.75 -14.16 8.99
C SER A 39 -9.98 -15.28 8.30
N ARG A 40 -10.48 -16.51 8.40
CA ARG A 40 -9.83 -17.65 7.75
C ARG A 40 -9.93 -17.58 6.23
N LEU A 41 -11.05 -17.08 5.71
CA LEU A 41 -11.22 -16.84 4.27
C LEU A 41 -10.19 -15.82 3.78
N ALA A 42 -10.05 -14.68 4.47
CA ALA A 42 -9.06 -13.66 4.12
C ALA A 42 -7.62 -14.21 4.11
N GLU A 43 -7.24 -15.00 5.12
CA GLU A 43 -5.92 -15.65 5.18
C GLU A 43 -5.69 -16.62 4.01
N THR A 44 -6.70 -17.46 3.72
CA THR A 44 -6.63 -18.41 2.61
C THR A 44 -6.52 -17.68 1.28
N CYS A 45 -7.30 -16.64 1.04
CA CYS A 45 -7.23 -15.85 -0.19
C CYS A 45 -5.88 -15.13 -0.33
N ALA A 46 -5.31 -14.61 0.76
CA ALA A 46 -4.00 -13.95 0.73
C ALA A 46 -2.87 -14.94 0.43
N ALA A 47 -2.98 -16.17 0.93
CA ALA A 47 -2.06 -17.25 0.57
C ALA A 47 -2.23 -17.66 -0.90
N SER A 48 -3.47 -17.81 -1.36
CA SER A 48 -3.80 -18.24 -2.72
C SER A 48 -3.40 -17.22 -3.79
N GLU A 49 -3.48 -15.92 -3.51
CA GLU A 49 -3.05 -14.89 -4.46
C GLU A 49 -1.58 -15.07 -4.86
N ARG A 50 -0.72 -15.61 -3.97
CA ARG A 50 0.69 -15.84 -4.29
C ARG A 50 0.92 -16.87 -5.39
N TYR A 51 -0.07 -17.72 -5.71
CA TYR A 51 0.03 -18.65 -6.84
C TYR A 51 0.05 -17.94 -8.20
N ILE A 52 -0.42 -16.68 -8.29
CA ILE A 52 -0.28 -15.88 -9.52
C ILE A 52 1.14 -15.29 -9.67
N GLY A 53 2.03 -15.52 -8.69
CA GLY A 53 3.43 -15.11 -8.72
C GLY A 53 3.76 -13.86 -7.91
N THR A 54 2.77 -13.12 -7.41
CA THR A 54 2.98 -11.93 -6.57
C THR A 54 3.22 -12.33 -5.10
N GLN A 55 4.20 -11.71 -4.44
CA GLN A 55 4.55 -12.01 -3.03
C GLN A 55 3.87 -11.03 -2.06
N GLY A 56 2.58 -10.78 -2.27
CA GLY A 56 1.79 -9.80 -1.54
C GLY A 56 1.50 -10.14 -0.07
N GLY A 57 1.07 -9.10 0.65
CA GLY A 57 0.50 -9.19 2.01
C GLY A 57 -0.96 -9.65 2.00
N GLY A 58 -1.67 -9.42 3.11
CA GLY A 58 -3.07 -9.83 3.29
C GLY A 58 -4.08 -8.68 3.43
N MET A 59 -3.65 -7.42 3.25
CA MET A 59 -4.49 -6.23 3.46
C MET A 59 -5.75 -6.24 2.60
N ASN A 60 -5.61 -6.47 1.29
CA ASN A 60 -6.72 -6.43 0.34
C ASN A 60 -7.77 -7.50 0.65
N GLN A 61 -7.33 -8.70 1.02
CA GLN A 61 -8.20 -9.82 1.38
C GLN A 61 -8.88 -9.58 2.73
N ALA A 62 -8.14 -9.07 3.71
CA ALA A 62 -8.67 -8.75 5.02
C ALA A 62 -9.77 -7.68 4.93
N ILE A 63 -9.53 -6.56 4.26
CA ILE A 63 -10.53 -5.49 4.13
C ILE A 63 -11.76 -5.95 3.34
N SER A 64 -11.58 -6.75 2.28
CA SER A 64 -12.71 -7.27 1.48
C SER A 64 -13.60 -8.23 2.27
N CYS A 65 -13.00 -9.12 3.08
CA CYS A 65 -13.77 -10.09 3.87
C CYS A 65 -14.37 -9.50 5.16
N LEU A 66 -13.61 -8.62 5.84
CA LEU A 66 -13.90 -8.14 7.19
C LEU A 66 -14.47 -6.73 7.24
N GLY A 67 -14.50 -6.03 6.11
CA GLY A 67 -14.98 -4.64 5.99
C GLY A 67 -16.37 -4.44 6.56
N GLN A 68 -16.55 -3.29 7.21
CA GLN A 68 -17.84 -2.85 7.74
C GLN A 68 -18.19 -1.48 7.18
N ALA A 69 -19.42 -1.34 6.71
CA ALA A 69 -19.91 -0.09 6.14
C ALA A 69 -19.84 1.03 7.19
N GLY A 70 -19.32 2.21 6.79
CA GLY A 70 -19.22 3.38 7.64
C GLY A 70 -17.97 3.45 8.53
N SER A 71 -17.02 2.52 8.40
CA SER A 71 -15.76 2.51 9.15
C SER A 71 -14.56 2.21 8.27
N ALA A 72 -13.42 2.83 8.58
CA ALA A 72 -12.11 2.34 8.17
C ALA A 72 -11.67 1.19 9.09
N MET A 73 -10.57 0.53 8.74
CA MET A 73 -10.09 -0.65 9.45
C MET A 73 -8.58 -0.57 9.66
N LEU A 74 -8.15 -0.68 10.91
CA LEU A 74 -6.76 -0.95 11.26
C LEU A 74 -6.56 -2.47 11.33
N ILE A 75 -5.62 -2.99 10.54
CA ILE A 75 -5.41 -4.43 10.36
C ILE A 75 -4.00 -4.81 10.86
N ASP A 76 -3.95 -5.63 11.91
CA ASP A 76 -2.73 -6.31 12.36
C ASP A 76 -2.60 -7.67 11.65
N PHE A 77 -1.38 -8.11 11.34
CA PHE A 77 -1.12 -9.40 10.69
C PHE A 77 -0.33 -10.41 11.55
N ASN A 78 -0.01 -10.08 12.80
CA ASN A 78 0.78 -10.95 13.66
C ASN A 78 0.58 -10.62 15.16
N PRO A 79 -0.48 -11.10 15.83
CA PRO A 79 -1.58 -11.93 15.30
C PRO A 79 -2.55 -11.13 14.41
N SER A 80 -3.36 -11.84 13.62
CA SER A 80 -4.39 -11.21 12.79
C SER A 80 -5.47 -10.57 13.67
N ARG A 81 -5.57 -9.24 13.67
CA ARG A 81 -6.59 -8.49 14.43
C ARG A 81 -7.10 -7.33 13.60
N VAL A 82 -8.37 -6.99 13.83
CA VAL A 82 -9.05 -5.93 13.11
C VAL A 82 -9.70 -4.99 14.12
N HIS A 83 -9.44 -3.69 13.94
CA HIS A 83 -10.05 -2.63 14.72
C HIS A 83 -10.78 -1.67 13.78
N ASN A 84 -12.09 -1.51 13.99
CA ASN A 84 -12.86 -0.53 13.22
C ASN A 84 -12.56 0.88 13.72
N ILE A 85 -12.29 1.78 12.78
CA ILE A 85 -12.04 3.19 13.03
C ILE A 85 -13.21 3.98 12.42
N GLN A 86 -13.95 4.69 13.27
CA GLN A 86 -15.08 5.48 12.81
C GLN A 86 -14.58 6.69 12.02
N LEU A 87 -15.17 6.93 10.85
CA LEU A 87 -14.84 8.10 10.04
C LEU A 87 -15.54 9.36 10.59
N PRO A 88 -14.90 10.55 10.55
CA PRO A 88 -15.53 11.81 10.87
C PRO A 88 -16.76 12.04 10.00
N LYS A 89 -17.84 12.54 10.60
CA LYS A 89 -19.16 12.64 9.96
C LYS A 89 -19.19 13.63 8.78
N ASP A 90 -18.34 14.66 8.83
CA ASP A 90 -18.30 15.74 7.84
C ASP A 90 -17.06 15.68 6.94
N SER A 91 -16.44 14.50 6.85
CA SER A 91 -15.31 14.26 5.96
C SER A 91 -15.65 13.23 4.88
N LEU A 92 -15.05 13.42 3.70
CA LEU A 92 -15.15 12.50 2.57
C LEU A 92 -13.76 12.03 2.17
N PHE A 93 -13.67 10.77 1.75
CA PHE A 93 -12.52 10.31 0.95
C PHE A 93 -12.86 10.47 -0.53
N VAL A 94 -12.01 11.18 -1.26
CA VAL A 94 -12.06 11.29 -2.71
C VAL A 94 -10.92 10.48 -3.30
N ILE A 95 -11.27 9.62 -4.27
CA ILE A 95 -10.31 8.82 -5.01
C ILE A 95 -10.11 9.50 -6.36
N THR A 96 -8.91 9.99 -6.62
CA THR A 96 -8.52 10.53 -7.93
C THR A 96 -7.75 9.45 -8.67
N ASN A 97 -7.98 9.22 -9.96
CA ASN A 97 -7.19 8.24 -10.73
C ASN A 97 -6.16 8.97 -11.62
N SER A 98 -4.90 8.53 -11.60
CA SER A 98 -3.86 9.05 -12.49
C SER A 98 -4.07 8.64 -13.95
N CYS A 99 -4.90 7.62 -14.20
CA CYS A 99 -5.14 7.03 -15.52
C CYS A 99 -3.88 6.44 -16.17
N VAL A 100 -2.83 6.19 -15.39
CA VAL A 100 -1.75 5.29 -15.76
C VAL A 100 -2.28 3.87 -15.54
N GLU A 101 -1.67 2.86 -16.17
CA GLU A 101 -2.02 1.46 -15.90
C GLU A 101 -0.74 0.71 -15.51
N ALA A 102 -0.73 0.05 -14.34
CA ALA A 102 0.35 -0.86 -13.96
C ALA A 102 -0.15 -2.25 -13.58
N ASN A 103 0.16 -3.23 -14.44
CA ASN A 103 -0.10 -4.63 -14.14
C ASN A 103 0.99 -5.22 -13.21
N LYS A 104 0.63 -5.38 -11.93
CA LYS A 104 1.52 -5.87 -10.86
C LYS A 104 1.98 -7.32 -11.04
N ALA A 105 1.21 -8.16 -11.74
CA ALA A 105 1.56 -9.55 -11.99
C ALA A 105 2.41 -9.71 -13.26
N ALA A 106 2.38 -8.73 -14.17
CA ALA A 106 3.12 -8.76 -15.41
C ALA A 106 4.61 -8.37 -15.23
N THR A 107 4.98 -7.72 -14.12
CA THR A 107 6.35 -7.26 -13.88
C THR A 107 6.88 -7.73 -12.52
N ASN A 108 8.21 -7.83 -12.41
CA ASN A 108 8.87 -8.19 -11.16
C ASN A 108 8.99 -7.03 -10.16
N GLN A 109 8.55 -5.82 -10.50
CA GLN A 109 8.74 -4.62 -9.68
C GLN A 109 8.19 -4.80 -8.26
N PHE A 110 7.00 -5.37 -8.13
CA PHE A 110 6.40 -5.65 -6.83
C PHE A 110 7.25 -6.62 -6.00
N ASN A 111 7.67 -7.74 -6.60
CA ASN A 111 8.45 -8.78 -5.92
C ASN A 111 9.86 -8.32 -5.58
N THR A 112 10.46 -7.45 -6.40
CA THR A 112 11.74 -6.79 -6.11
C THR A 112 11.66 -6.07 -4.76
N ARG A 113 10.62 -5.27 -4.54
CA ARG A 113 10.44 -4.48 -3.32
C ARG A 113 10.22 -5.35 -2.09
N VAL A 114 9.52 -6.49 -2.24
CA VAL A 114 9.36 -7.48 -1.18
C VAL A 114 10.71 -8.09 -0.76
N VAL A 115 11.57 -8.39 -1.74
CA VAL A 115 12.89 -8.97 -1.48
C VAL A 115 13.85 -7.95 -0.92
N GLU A 116 13.82 -6.70 -1.38
CA GLU A 116 14.60 -5.60 -0.80
C GLU A 116 14.27 -5.40 0.68
N CYS A 117 12.97 -5.34 1.05
CA CYS A 117 12.58 -5.28 2.47
C CYS A 117 13.14 -6.46 3.28
N ARG A 118 13.08 -7.67 2.74
CA ARG A 118 13.59 -8.87 3.42
C ARG A 118 15.09 -8.79 3.62
N ILE A 119 15.84 -8.38 2.60
CA ILE A 119 17.30 -8.25 2.67
C ILE A 119 17.66 -7.16 3.69
N ALA A 120 17.05 -5.99 3.61
CA ALA A 120 17.26 -4.89 4.56
C ALA A 120 17.02 -5.34 6.00
N THR A 121 15.88 -5.98 6.26
CA THR A 121 15.54 -6.57 7.56
C THR A 121 16.63 -7.52 8.07
N GLN A 122 17.15 -8.40 7.20
CA GLN A 122 18.17 -9.36 7.60
C GLN A 122 19.54 -8.72 7.86
N LEU A 123 19.90 -7.69 7.09
CA LEU A 123 21.13 -6.92 7.33
C LEU A 123 21.05 -6.16 8.66
N LEU A 124 19.92 -5.51 8.95
CA LEU A 124 19.69 -4.85 10.24
C LEU A 124 19.67 -5.86 11.39
N ALA A 125 18.99 -7.00 11.25
CA ALA A 125 19.01 -8.05 12.26
C ALA A 125 20.44 -8.54 12.55
N LYS A 126 21.26 -8.69 11.50
CA LYS A 126 22.66 -9.09 11.62
C LYS A 126 23.52 -8.01 12.29
N SER A 127 23.32 -6.73 12.00
CA SER A 127 24.05 -5.63 12.65
C SER A 127 23.75 -5.56 14.15
N GLN A 128 22.54 -5.92 14.55
CA GLN A 128 22.10 -6.00 15.95
C GLN A 128 22.46 -7.34 16.63
N GLY A 129 23.22 -8.22 15.99
CA GLY A 129 23.65 -9.50 16.57
C GLY A 129 22.54 -10.56 16.72
N LEU A 130 21.40 -10.38 16.04
CA LEU A 130 20.29 -11.33 16.07
C LEU A 130 20.49 -12.48 15.06
N ASP A 131 19.74 -13.57 15.25
CA ASP A 131 19.65 -14.67 14.28
C ASP A 131 18.84 -14.24 13.05
N TRP A 132 19.48 -13.46 12.18
CA TRP A 132 18.89 -12.88 10.97
C TRP A 132 18.26 -13.92 10.04
N ARG A 133 18.64 -15.21 10.11
CA ARG A 133 18.06 -16.27 9.27
C ARG A 133 16.59 -16.53 9.61
N LYS A 134 16.19 -16.26 10.86
CA LYS A 134 14.82 -16.44 11.35
C LYS A 134 13.95 -15.20 11.17
N ILE A 135 14.56 -14.02 11.02
CA ILE A 135 13.85 -12.74 10.91
C ILE A 135 13.75 -12.38 9.42
N LYS A 136 12.53 -12.35 8.88
CA LYS A 136 12.29 -12.11 7.44
C LYS A 136 11.38 -10.93 7.16
N LYS A 137 10.71 -10.41 8.18
CA LYS A 137 9.80 -9.27 8.07
C LYS A 137 10.23 -8.12 8.98
N PRO A 138 10.08 -6.86 8.54
CA PRO A 138 10.40 -5.68 9.36
C PRO A 138 9.76 -5.71 10.76
N ILE A 139 8.49 -6.13 10.85
CA ILE A 139 7.77 -6.23 12.14
C ILE A 139 8.35 -7.29 13.08
N GLU A 140 8.96 -8.37 12.56
CA GLU A 140 9.62 -9.38 13.39
C GLU A 140 10.90 -8.81 14.00
N LEU A 141 11.65 -8.01 13.22
CA LEU A 141 12.83 -7.31 13.69
C LEU A 141 12.48 -6.28 14.75
N GLN A 142 11.53 -5.39 14.48
CA GLN A 142 11.06 -4.37 15.42
C GLN A 142 10.65 -4.99 16.77
N LYS A 143 9.88 -6.09 16.73
CA LYS A 143 9.47 -6.81 17.94
C LYS A 143 10.64 -7.47 18.66
N SER A 144 11.62 -8.00 17.93
CA SER A 144 12.81 -8.63 18.52
C SER A 144 13.71 -7.61 19.22
N LEU A 145 13.75 -6.38 18.71
CA LEU A 145 14.49 -5.25 19.30
C LEU A 145 13.69 -4.50 20.37
N ASN A 146 12.36 -4.70 20.41
CA ASN A 146 11.44 -4.01 21.30
C ASN A 146 11.57 -2.48 21.22
N CYS A 147 11.53 -1.96 19.99
CA CYS A 147 11.70 -0.54 19.69
C CYS A 147 10.49 0.05 18.92
N SER A 148 10.40 1.37 18.94
CA SER A 148 9.46 2.18 18.18
C SER A 148 9.78 2.21 16.69
N LEU A 149 8.84 2.68 15.88
CA LEU A 149 9.06 2.87 14.44
C LEU A 149 10.10 3.96 14.16
N LEU A 150 10.17 5.00 15.01
CA LEU A 150 11.19 6.05 14.90
C LEU A 150 12.60 5.52 15.15
N GLU A 151 12.77 4.67 16.17
CA GLU A 151 14.05 4.00 16.41
C GLU A 151 14.42 3.02 15.28
N MET A 152 13.44 2.39 14.64
CA MET A 152 13.70 1.59 13.43
C MET A 152 14.17 2.46 12.26
N ILE A 153 13.58 3.63 12.05
CA ILE A 153 14.01 4.60 11.03
C ILE A 153 15.46 5.01 11.29
N GLU A 154 15.80 5.42 12.51
CA GLU A 154 17.17 5.79 12.89
C GLU A 154 18.16 4.61 12.70
N LEU A 155 17.73 3.38 13.02
CA LEU A 155 18.54 2.19 12.79
C LEU A 155 18.82 1.97 11.30
N THR A 156 17.82 2.17 10.44
CA THR A 156 17.98 2.09 8.98
C THR A 156 18.97 3.15 8.50
N GLU A 157 18.83 4.39 8.94
CA GLU A 157 19.69 5.52 8.55
C GLU A 157 21.16 5.34 8.95
N THR A 158 21.39 4.74 10.11
CA THR A 158 22.74 4.54 10.67
C THR A 158 23.42 3.27 10.16
N THR A 159 22.66 2.26 9.71
CA THR A 159 23.21 0.95 9.34
C THR A 159 23.30 0.75 7.82
N LEU A 160 22.31 1.20 7.06
CA LEU A 160 22.27 0.99 5.60
C LEU A 160 22.85 2.20 4.88
N HIS A 161 23.68 1.98 3.86
CA HIS A 161 24.15 3.07 3.00
C HIS A 161 23.11 3.42 1.94
N LYS A 162 23.13 4.67 1.48
CA LYS A 162 22.16 5.21 0.51
C LYS A 162 22.35 4.68 -0.91
N ASP A 163 23.57 4.25 -1.24
CA ASP A 163 23.89 3.71 -2.55
C ASP A 163 23.22 2.36 -2.81
N VAL A 164 23.11 2.01 -4.09
CA VAL A 164 22.55 0.74 -4.53
C VAL A 164 23.42 -0.41 -4.05
N TYR A 165 22.80 -1.41 -3.45
CA TYR A 165 23.46 -2.64 -3.01
C TYR A 165 23.59 -3.63 -4.17
N THR A 166 24.73 -4.30 -4.25
CA THR A 166 24.99 -5.37 -5.23
C THR A 166 24.75 -6.76 -4.64
N ILE A 167 24.68 -7.77 -5.50
CA ILE A 167 24.50 -9.17 -5.09
C ILE A 167 25.58 -9.67 -4.09
N ASN A 168 26.79 -9.10 -4.17
CA ASN A 168 27.92 -9.47 -3.31
C ASN A 168 27.80 -8.94 -1.88
N GLU A 169 27.02 -7.87 -1.70
CA GLU A 169 26.82 -7.22 -0.40
C GLU A 169 25.64 -7.82 0.35
N ILE A 170 24.73 -8.46 -0.38
CA ILE A 170 23.51 -9.03 0.20
C ILE A 170 23.71 -10.49 0.61
N ILE A 171 22.75 -10.94 1.41
CA ILE A 171 22.68 -12.32 1.86
C ILE A 171 21.98 -13.16 0.77
N LEU A 172 22.76 -13.98 0.05
CA LEU A 172 22.30 -14.80 -1.10
C LEU A 172 21.04 -15.66 -0.83
N ASN A 173 20.77 -16.04 0.41
CA ASN A 173 19.62 -16.88 0.79
C ASN A 173 18.28 -16.12 0.87
N SER A 174 18.25 -14.82 0.55
CA SER A 174 17.06 -13.97 0.68
C SER A 174 16.18 -13.96 -0.58
N LEU A 175 16.77 -14.33 -1.73
CA LEU A 175 16.13 -14.27 -3.03
C LEU A 175 15.09 -15.40 -3.20
N THR A 176 14.08 -15.13 -4.02
CA THR A 176 13.09 -16.12 -4.48
C THR A 176 13.34 -16.47 -5.95
N PRO A 177 12.74 -17.55 -6.50
CA PRO A 177 12.84 -17.86 -7.93
C PRO A 177 12.44 -16.69 -8.85
N ASN A 178 11.48 -15.85 -8.44
CA ASN A 178 11.01 -14.72 -9.23
C ASN A 178 11.97 -13.51 -9.18
N THR A 179 12.98 -13.55 -8.32
CA THR A 179 13.92 -12.44 -8.07
C THR A 179 15.37 -12.89 -8.18
N SER A 180 15.64 -14.11 -8.64
CA SER A 180 17.00 -14.67 -8.74
C SER A 180 17.87 -13.93 -9.75
N ASN A 181 17.24 -13.26 -10.71
CA ASN A 181 17.93 -12.55 -11.80
C ASN A 181 18.27 -11.09 -11.42
N LEU A 182 17.91 -10.65 -10.20
CA LEU A 182 18.22 -9.30 -9.73
C LEU A 182 19.66 -9.23 -9.22
N ASN A 183 20.36 -8.17 -9.62
CA ASN A 183 21.76 -7.94 -9.24
C ASN A 183 21.95 -6.67 -8.40
N VAL A 184 20.91 -5.86 -8.29
CA VAL A 184 20.94 -4.53 -7.65
C VAL A 184 19.68 -4.32 -6.79
N PHE A 185 19.85 -3.65 -5.66
CA PHE A 185 18.82 -3.50 -4.63
C PHE A 185 18.85 -2.12 -3.98
N GLN A 186 17.70 -1.46 -3.86
CA GLN A 186 17.53 -0.18 -3.18
C GLN A 186 17.05 -0.42 -1.74
N LEU A 187 17.96 -0.86 -0.87
CA LEU A 187 17.61 -1.31 0.49
C LEU A 187 17.24 -0.14 1.41
N TYR A 188 18.05 0.92 1.43
CA TYR A 188 17.86 2.09 2.29
C TYR A 188 16.49 2.73 2.08
N GLU A 189 16.21 3.17 0.84
CA GLU A 189 14.94 3.83 0.49
C GLU A 189 13.73 2.93 0.77
N ARG A 190 13.86 1.64 0.48
CA ARG A 190 12.75 0.72 0.64
C ARG A 190 12.40 0.46 2.11
N ASP A 191 13.41 0.29 2.95
CA ASP A 191 13.23 -0.01 4.36
C ASP A 191 12.71 1.23 5.12
N LEU A 192 13.26 2.41 4.84
CA LEU A 192 12.74 3.68 5.33
C LEU A 192 11.28 3.88 4.96
N HIS A 193 10.94 3.67 3.69
CA HIS A 193 9.55 3.79 3.24
C HIS A 193 8.62 2.87 4.03
N VAL A 194 9.01 1.62 4.33
CA VAL A 194 8.13 0.71 5.11
C VAL A 194 7.87 1.23 6.52
N PHE A 195 8.90 1.65 7.25
CA PHE A 195 8.72 2.14 8.62
C PHE A 195 8.01 3.49 8.66
N SER A 196 8.34 4.41 7.75
CA SER A 196 7.66 5.70 7.61
C SER A 196 6.18 5.54 7.25
N GLU A 197 5.84 4.64 6.32
CA GLU A 197 4.43 4.35 6.00
C GLU A 197 3.69 3.73 7.17
N ALA A 198 4.33 2.83 7.93
CA ALA A 198 3.73 2.27 9.13
C ALA A 198 3.47 3.35 10.19
N GLN A 199 4.40 4.29 10.38
CA GLN A 199 4.24 5.40 11.33
C GLN A 199 3.06 6.28 10.95
N LYS A 200 2.93 6.63 9.66
CA LYS A 200 1.80 7.41 9.15
C LYS A 200 0.44 6.75 9.37
N VAL A 201 0.37 5.42 9.28
CA VAL A 201 -0.89 4.69 9.58
C VAL A 201 -1.30 4.90 11.04
N TYR A 202 -0.35 4.87 11.97
CA TYR A 202 -0.62 5.13 13.39
C TYR A 202 -0.94 6.60 13.66
N ASP A 203 -0.18 7.53 13.06
CA ASP A 203 -0.45 8.97 13.18
C ASP A 203 -1.85 9.31 12.66
N PHE A 204 -2.24 8.73 11.52
CA PHE A 204 -3.56 8.89 10.94
C PHE A 204 -4.66 8.35 11.86
N LYS A 205 -4.46 7.14 12.41
CA LYS A 205 -5.38 6.54 13.36
C LYS A 205 -5.53 7.41 14.62
N ASP A 206 -4.44 7.93 15.17
CA ASP A 206 -4.47 8.75 16.38
C ASP A 206 -5.08 10.14 16.11
N ALA A 207 -4.86 10.73 14.93
CA ALA A 207 -5.54 11.96 14.51
C ALA A 207 -7.07 11.78 14.42
N PHE A 208 -7.54 10.66 13.87
CA PHE A 208 -8.96 10.33 13.80
C PHE A 208 -9.60 10.12 15.19
N MET A 209 -8.87 9.47 16.10
CA MET A 209 -9.39 9.17 17.44
C MET A 209 -9.46 10.40 18.34
N ASN A 210 -8.58 11.39 18.14
CA ASN A 210 -8.47 12.55 19.02
C ASN A 210 -9.26 13.79 18.58
N LEU A 211 -9.93 13.78 17.40
CA LEU A 211 -10.92 14.78 16.90
C LEU A 211 -10.56 16.28 17.02
N ALA A 212 -9.35 16.63 17.45
CA ALA A 212 -8.93 18.00 17.78
C ALA A 212 -7.53 18.35 17.23
N VAL A 213 -6.93 17.45 16.46
CA VAL A 213 -5.61 17.68 15.85
C VAL A 213 -5.85 18.22 14.44
N ASN A 214 -5.24 19.38 14.13
CA ASN A 214 -5.13 19.85 12.76
C ASN A 214 -4.61 18.70 11.89
N TYR A 215 -5.36 18.32 10.85
CA TYR A 215 -5.04 17.21 9.94
C TYR A 215 -3.83 17.49 9.03
N GLU A 216 -2.85 18.28 9.47
CA GLU A 216 -1.61 18.61 8.74
C GLU A 216 -0.59 17.45 8.75
N CYS A 217 -1.04 16.20 8.88
CA CYS A 217 -0.17 15.04 9.08
C CYS A 217 0.17 14.26 7.81
N LEU A 218 0.08 14.83 6.60
CA LEU A 218 -0.02 14.00 5.39
C LEU A 218 0.96 14.35 4.26
N CYS A 219 2.17 13.82 4.45
CA CYS A 219 3.06 13.08 3.53
C CYS A 219 3.77 13.80 2.37
N ASP A 220 5.10 13.94 2.38
CA ASP A 220 5.87 14.58 1.30
C ASP A 220 6.17 13.65 0.10
N GLU A 221 5.36 12.59 -0.11
CA GLU A 221 5.61 11.67 -1.22
C GLU A 221 5.33 12.30 -2.59
N LEU A 222 6.35 12.20 -3.44
CA LEU A 222 6.43 12.54 -4.86
C LEU A 222 5.35 11.85 -5.72
N ASP A 223 4.21 12.50 -5.87
CA ASP A 223 3.36 12.41 -7.05
C ASP A 223 2.67 13.76 -7.24
N ASP A 224 2.90 14.39 -8.39
CA ASP A 224 2.34 15.70 -8.73
C ASP A 224 0.81 15.73 -8.57
N LEU A 225 0.11 14.60 -8.76
CA LEU A 225 -1.33 14.51 -8.57
C LEU A 225 -1.73 14.55 -7.09
N VAL A 226 -0.91 14.00 -6.20
CA VAL A 226 -1.11 14.08 -4.75
C VAL A 226 -0.94 15.53 -4.29
N ASP A 227 0.07 16.22 -4.79
CA ASP A 227 0.30 17.64 -4.50
C ASP A 227 -0.82 18.53 -5.03
N VAL A 228 -1.32 18.25 -6.24
CA VAL A 228 -2.52 18.91 -6.78
C VAL A 228 -3.71 18.71 -5.84
N CYS A 229 -3.94 17.50 -5.32
CA CYS A 229 -5.03 17.26 -4.38
C CYS A 229 -4.86 18.08 -3.09
N ARG A 230 -3.65 18.15 -2.52
CA ARG A 230 -3.38 18.98 -1.33
C ARG A 230 -3.63 20.46 -1.60
N GLN A 231 -3.07 20.99 -2.68
CA GLN A 231 -3.23 22.39 -3.08
C GLN A 231 -4.69 22.73 -3.40
N SER A 232 -5.49 21.73 -3.78
CA SER A 232 -6.93 21.87 -4.05
C SER A 232 -7.80 21.79 -2.79
N GLY A 233 -7.20 21.68 -1.60
CA GLY A 233 -7.92 21.75 -0.32
C GLY A 233 -8.12 20.42 0.40
N ALA A 234 -7.40 19.36 0.02
CA ALA A 234 -7.34 18.16 0.83
C ALA A 234 -6.59 18.38 2.14
N TYR A 235 -7.15 17.89 3.25
CA TYR A 235 -6.45 17.82 4.53
C TYR A 235 -5.22 16.94 4.44
N GLY A 236 -5.35 15.86 3.68
CA GLY A 236 -4.20 15.25 3.08
C GLY A 236 -4.58 14.25 2.03
N SER A 237 -3.59 13.92 1.23
CA SER A 237 -3.69 13.02 0.11
C SER A 237 -2.50 12.09 0.14
N ARG A 238 -2.68 10.87 -0.36
CA ARG A 238 -1.58 9.93 -0.56
C ARG A 238 -1.94 8.92 -1.63
N LEU A 239 -0.93 8.37 -2.30
CA LEU A 239 -1.12 7.20 -3.15
C LEU A 239 -1.61 6.00 -2.33
N THR A 240 -2.59 5.28 -2.89
CA THR A 240 -3.08 4.01 -2.34
C THR A 240 -2.64 2.82 -3.18
N GLY A 241 -2.66 1.63 -2.59
CA GLY A 241 -2.29 0.39 -3.27
C GLY A 241 -0.78 0.19 -3.34
N ALA A 242 -0.30 -0.39 -4.44
CA ALA A 242 1.12 -0.79 -4.55
C ALA A 242 2.03 0.33 -5.08
N GLY A 243 1.48 1.39 -5.68
CA GLY A 243 2.25 2.39 -6.43
C GLY A 243 2.55 1.97 -7.89
N TRP A 244 3.43 2.74 -8.55
CA TRP A 244 3.80 2.68 -10.00
C TRP A 244 2.69 3.04 -11.00
N ASP A 245 1.51 3.24 -10.45
CA ASP A 245 0.26 3.68 -11.01
C ASP A 245 -0.62 4.00 -9.78
N GLY A 246 -1.74 4.68 -9.99
CA GLY A 246 -2.84 4.47 -9.10
C GLY A 246 -3.65 5.70 -8.78
N CYS A 247 -4.22 5.63 -7.59
CA CYS A 247 -5.24 6.54 -7.19
C CYS A 247 -4.87 7.23 -5.88
N PRO A 248 -4.57 8.54 -5.89
CA PRO A 248 -4.53 9.29 -4.65
C PRO A 248 -5.87 9.19 -3.92
N VAL A 249 -5.80 8.92 -2.62
CA VAL A 249 -6.94 8.99 -1.71
C VAL A 249 -6.78 10.24 -0.87
N SER A 250 -7.72 11.16 -1.05
CA SER A 250 -7.71 12.48 -0.42
C SER A 250 -8.80 12.58 0.62
N LEU A 251 -8.47 13.05 1.82
CA LEU A 251 -9.44 13.38 2.85
C LEU A 251 -9.83 14.86 2.72
N ILE A 252 -11.12 15.13 2.53
CA ILE A 252 -11.64 16.49 2.37
C ILE A 252 -12.83 16.74 3.30
N GLN A 253 -13.15 18.01 3.51
CA GLN A 253 -14.37 18.45 4.17
C GLN A 253 -15.54 18.32 3.18
N LYS A 254 -16.69 17.81 3.64
CA LYS A 254 -17.83 17.48 2.75
C LYS A 254 -18.35 18.68 1.95
N ASP A 255 -18.36 19.86 2.55
CA ASP A 255 -18.80 21.12 1.95
C ASP A 255 -17.82 21.67 0.90
N LYS A 256 -16.57 21.20 0.88
CA LYS A 256 -15.53 21.60 -0.10
C LYS A 256 -15.45 20.70 -1.33
N LEU A 257 -16.34 19.70 -1.45
CA LEU A 257 -16.26 18.68 -2.51
C LEU A 257 -16.26 19.30 -3.91
N GLU A 258 -17.19 20.19 -4.21
CA GLU A 258 -17.32 20.76 -5.56
C GLU A 258 -16.10 21.59 -5.94
N ASP A 259 -15.64 22.48 -5.04
CA ASP A 259 -14.45 23.30 -5.25
C ASP A 259 -13.19 22.43 -5.42
N PHE A 260 -13.05 21.39 -4.58
CA PHE A 260 -11.97 20.43 -4.67
C PHE A 260 -11.93 19.74 -6.03
N LEU A 261 -13.07 19.24 -6.51
CA LEU A 261 -13.14 18.56 -7.81
C LEU A 261 -12.75 19.50 -8.95
N VAL A 262 -13.30 20.73 -8.98
CA VAL A 262 -12.98 21.73 -10.01
C VAL A 262 -11.48 22.05 -10.04
N LEU A 263 -10.87 22.27 -8.88
CA LEU A 263 -9.44 22.57 -8.77
C LEU A 263 -8.57 21.38 -9.20
N VAL A 264 -8.90 20.15 -8.76
CA VAL A 264 -8.16 18.94 -9.15
C VAL A 264 -8.25 18.69 -10.65
N PHE A 265 -9.43 18.86 -11.27
CA PHE A 265 -9.57 18.71 -12.72
C PHE A 265 -8.79 19.78 -13.48
N THR A 266 -8.90 21.04 -13.09
CA THR A 266 -8.23 22.17 -13.78
C THR A 266 -6.70 22.06 -13.69
N ASN A 267 -6.20 21.76 -12.48
CA ASN A 267 -4.77 21.65 -12.23
C ASN A 267 -4.21 20.33 -12.79
N GLY A 268 -4.98 19.24 -12.72
CA GLY A 268 -4.63 17.94 -13.30
C GLY A 268 -4.58 17.96 -14.83
N GLU A 269 -5.49 18.66 -15.51
CA GLU A 269 -5.41 18.88 -16.96
C GLU A 269 -4.18 19.70 -17.35
N SER A 270 -3.82 20.70 -16.55
CA SER A 270 -2.60 21.50 -16.77
C SER A 270 -1.33 20.66 -16.59
N LEU A 271 -1.36 19.69 -15.67
CA LEU A 271 -0.30 18.71 -15.46
C LEU A 271 -0.17 17.74 -16.64
N ASN A 272 -1.30 17.20 -17.10
CA ASN A 272 -1.38 16.38 -18.30
C ASN A 272 -1.00 17.15 -19.57
N ALA A 273 -1.29 18.45 -19.68
CA ALA A 273 -0.85 19.31 -20.78
C ALA A 273 0.67 19.51 -20.79
N THR A 274 1.29 19.60 -19.61
CA THR A 274 2.74 19.72 -19.44
C THR A 274 3.45 18.41 -19.78
N ILE A 275 2.88 17.26 -19.40
CA ILE A 275 3.40 15.93 -19.72
C ILE A 275 3.14 15.56 -21.20
N SER A 276 1.97 15.91 -21.75
CA SER A 276 1.54 15.60 -23.14
C SER A 276 2.12 16.53 -24.21
N GLY A 277 2.93 17.53 -23.84
CA GLY A 277 3.88 18.18 -24.75
C GLY A 277 4.82 17.19 -25.47
N SER A 278 4.84 15.93 -25.02
CA SER A 278 5.58 14.81 -25.63
C SER A 278 4.75 13.88 -26.54
N ARG A 279 3.40 13.94 -26.57
CA ARG A 279 2.56 13.11 -27.47
C ARG A 279 1.08 13.52 -27.42
N LEU A 280 0.69 14.40 -28.33
CA LEU A 280 -0.72 14.64 -28.70
C LEU A 280 -1.24 13.45 -29.50
N ILE A 281 -2.22 12.71 -28.98
CA ILE A 281 -3.27 12.10 -29.82
C ILE A 281 -4.62 12.41 -29.17
N ARG A 282 -5.25 13.49 -29.63
CA ARG A 282 -6.71 13.67 -29.53
C ARG A 282 -7.37 12.56 -30.36
N LYS A 283 -8.18 11.70 -29.75
CA LYS A 283 -9.26 11.04 -30.49
C LYS A 283 -10.48 11.95 -30.43
N SER A 284 -10.71 12.65 -31.53
CA SER A 284 -11.98 13.30 -31.84
C SER A 284 -13.05 12.25 -32.10
N SER A 285 -14.24 12.48 -31.52
CA SER A 285 -15.59 12.01 -31.90
C SER A 285 -15.79 10.53 -32.24
#